data_AF-A0A377A6U9-F1
#
_entry.id   AF-A0A377A6U9-F1
#
_cell.length_a   1.000
_cell.length_b   1.000
_cell.length_c   1.000
_cell.angle_alpha   90.00
_cell.angle_beta   90.00
_cell.angle_gamma   90.00
#
_symmetry.space_group_name_H-M   'P 1'
#
loop_
_entity.id
_entity.type
_entity.pdbx_description
1 polymer ?
#
loop_
_entity_poly.entity_id
_entity_poly.type
_entity_poly.pdbx_seq_one_letter_code
_entity_poly.pdbx_strand_id
1 'polypeptide(L)'
;MCLPDGPGSHFMAAQALEEAAVEAGYEVKIETQGADGIQNRLTAQDIAEATIIIHSVAVTPEDNERFESRDVYEITLQDAIKNAVGIIKEIEEMIASEQQ
;
A
#
# COMPACT_ATOMS: atom_id res chain seq x y z
N MET A 1 -1.93 0.46 -6.50
CA MET A 1 -1.40 1.83 -6.81
C MET A 1 -1.77 2.24 -8.23
N CYS A 2 -2.65 3.24 -8.44
CA CYS A 2 -3.25 3.58 -9.75
C CYS A 2 -3.03 5.03 -10.19
N LEU A 3 -2.45 5.26 -11.39
CA LEU A 3 -2.09 6.60 -11.92
C LEU A 3 -2.09 6.75 -13.46
N PRO A 4 -2.44 7.96 -13.97
CA PRO A 4 -2.40 8.34 -15.39
C PRO A 4 -1.08 8.97 -15.90
N ASP A 5 -0.09 9.27 -15.06
CA ASP A 5 1.11 10.06 -15.45
C ASP A 5 2.44 9.37 -15.07
N GLY A 6 3.08 8.72 -16.05
CA GLY A 6 4.52 8.43 -16.08
C GLY A 6 5.10 7.28 -15.22
N PRO A 7 6.05 6.47 -15.75
CA PRO A 7 6.55 5.27 -15.07
C PRO A 7 7.58 5.52 -13.95
N GLY A 8 7.87 6.76 -13.54
CA GLY A 8 8.96 7.05 -12.58
C GLY A 8 8.53 7.16 -11.12
N SER A 9 7.45 7.89 -10.85
CA SER A 9 7.07 8.27 -9.48
C SER A 9 6.47 7.11 -8.68
N HIS A 10 5.94 6.08 -9.36
CA HIS A 10 5.27 4.99 -8.68
C HIS A 10 6.26 3.99 -8.05
N PHE A 11 7.39 3.72 -8.72
CA PHE A 11 8.47 2.92 -8.12
C PHE A 11 9.04 3.59 -6.88
N MET A 12 9.12 4.93 -6.86
CA MET A 12 9.60 5.66 -5.68
C MET A 12 8.70 5.50 -4.47
N ALA A 13 7.37 5.56 -4.64
CA ALA A 13 6.47 5.35 -3.50
C ALA A 13 6.45 3.89 -3.06
N ALA A 14 6.48 2.96 -4.01
CA ALA A 14 6.58 1.54 -3.71
C ALA A 14 7.85 1.24 -2.90
N GLN A 15 9.01 1.69 -3.38
CA GLN A 15 10.28 1.49 -2.70
C GLN A 15 10.30 2.16 -1.32
N ALA A 16 9.81 3.39 -1.18
CA ALA A 16 9.78 4.08 0.11
C ALA A 16 8.92 3.34 1.16
N LEU A 17 7.77 2.82 0.75
CA LEU A 17 6.92 1.99 1.61
C LEU A 17 7.59 0.64 1.92
N GLU A 18 8.24 0.04 0.93
CA GLU A 18 8.94 -1.23 1.09
C GLU A 18 10.08 -1.10 2.11
N GLU A 19 10.95 -0.10 1.94
CA GLU A 19 12.06 0.18 2.83
C GLU A 19 11.56 0.44 4.26
N ALA A 20 10.54 1.28 4.42
CA ALA A 20 9.99 1.59 5.74
C ALA A 20 9.37 0.35 6.44
N ALA A 21 8.72 -0.55 5.68
CA ALA A 21 8.17 -1.78 6.24
C ALA A 21 9.27 -2.78 6.62
N VAL A 22 10.30 -2.90 5.79
CA VAL A 22 11.47 -3.75 6.04
C VAL A 22 12.26 -3.25 7.24
N GLU A 23 12.43 -1.93 7.40
CA GLU A 23 13.06 -1.33 8.58
C GLU A 23 12.28 -1.63 9.87
N ALA A 24 10.96 -1.71 9.79
CA ALA A 24 10.09 -2.12 10.89
C ALA A 24 10.04 -3.65 11.09
N GLY A 25 10.61 -4.43 10.17
CA GLY A 25 10.70 -5.89 10.25
C GLY A 25 9.47 -6.64 9.74
N TYR A 26 8.62 -5.98 8.94
CA TYR A 26 7.44 -6.60 8.33
C TYR A 26 7.70 -7.03 6.88
N GLU A 27 6.97 -8.06 6.45
CA GLU A 27 6.92 -8.43 5.03
C GLU A 27 5.91 -7.55 4.31
N VAL A 28 6.34 -6.96 3.20
CA VAL A 28 5.57 -6.00 2.40
C VAL A 28 5.45 -6.49 0.98
N LYS A 29 4.26 -6.35 0.41
CA LYS A 29 3.95 -6.80 -0.94
C LYS A 29 3.15 -5.72 -1.66
N ILE A 30 3.71 -5.22 -2.76
CA ILE A 30 3.20 -4.02 -3.41
C ILE A 30 2.63 -4.39 -4.78
N GLU A 31 1.33 -4.13 -4.97
CA GLU A 31 0.66 -4.24 -6.26
C GLU A 31 0.63 -2.88 -6.97
N THR A 32 1.11 -2.87 -8.21
CA THR A 32 1.10 -1.70 -9.08
C THR A 32 0.01 -1.86 -10.14
N GLN A 33 -0.84 -0.85 -10.31
CA GLN A 33 -1.92 -0.87 -11.30
C GLN A 33 -1.72 0.35 -12.21
N GLY A 34 -1.15 0.16 -13.40
CA GLY A 34 -0.91 1.25 -14.35
C GLY A 34 -1.84 1.19 -15.55
N ALA A 35 -1.70 2.16 -16.45
CA ALA A 35 -2.28 2.07 -17.80
C ALA A 35 -1.76 0.83 -18.58
N ASP A 36 -0.55 0.36 -18.25
CA ASP A 36 0.06 -0.88 -18.78
C ASP A 36 -0.55 -2.16 -18.15
N GLY A 37 -1.45 -2.02 -17.17
CA GLY A 37 -2.10 -3.13 -16.47
C GLY A 37 -1.61 -3.33 -15.04
N ILE A 38 -2.01 -4.47 -14.45
CA ILE A 38 -1.66 -4.84 -13.08
C ILE A 38 -0.33 -5.59 -13.06
N GLN A 39 0.60 -5.12 -12.24
CA GLN A 39 1.90 -5.71 -11.95
C GLN A 39 1.93 -6.16 -10.50
N ASN A 40 2.54 -7.32 -10.26
CA ASN A 40 2.70 -7.89 -8.92
C ASN A 40 1.37 -8.07 -8.18
N ARG A 41 0.37 -8.65 -8.87
CA ARG A 41 -1.00 -8.78 -8.38
C ARG A 41 -1.06 -9.54 -7.06
N LEU A 42 -1.70 -8.95 -6.05
CA LEU A 42 -1.97 -9.56 -4.75
C LEU A 42 -2.99 -10.67 -4.91
N THR A 43 -2.63 -11.85 -4.42
CA THR A 43 -3.54 -13.00 -4.40
C THR A 43 -4.56 -12.85 -3.27
N ALA A 44 -5.67 -13.59 -3.33
CA ALA A 44 -6.63 -13.58 -2.22
C ALA A 44 -5.99 -14.06 -0.91
N GLN A 45 -4.97 -14.91 -0.98
CA GLN A 45 -4.22 -15.34 0.19
C GLN A 45 -3.39 -14.19 0.77
N ASP A 46 -2.69 -13.43 -0.07
CA ASP A 46 -1.94 -12.24 0.38
C ASP A 46 -2.87 -11.23 1.09
N ILE A 47 -4.05 -10.99 0.54
CA ILE A 47 -5.05 -10.10 1.14
C ILE A 47 -5.56 -10.68 2.46
N ALA A 48 -5.67 -12.01 2.57
CA ALA A 48 -6.12 -12.68 3.78
C ALA A 48 -5.05 -12.71 4.88
N GLU A 49 -3.77 -12.81 4.52
CA GLU A 49 -2.62 -12.77 5.43
C GLU A 49 -2.22 -11.33 5.78
N ALA A 50 -2.56 -10.35 4.94
CA ALA A 50 -2.31 -8.94 5.18
C ALA A 50 -3.06 -8.44 6.43
N THR A 51 -2.29 -8.01 7.43
CA THR A 51 -2.83 -7.30 8.59
C THR A 51 -3.39 -5.95 8.16
N ILE A 52 -2.69 -5.24 7.28
CA ILE A 52 -3.07 -3.92 6.79
C ILE A 52 -2.81 -3.77 5.30
N ILE A 53 -3.68 -3.01 4.65
CA ILE A 53 -3.67 -2.78 3.21
C ILE A 53 -3.56 -1.28 2.98
N ILE A 54 -2.52 -0.86 2.26
CA ILE A 54 -2.30 0.56 1.96
C ILE A 54 -2.58 0.80 0.48
N HIS A 55 -3.55 1.65 0.20
CA HIS A 55 -3.88 2.11 -1.15
C HIS A 55 -3.21 3.45 -1.41
N SER A 56 -2.00 3.42 -1.97
CA SER A 56 -1.34 4.60 -2.53
C SER A 56 -1.84 4.85 -3.95
N VAL A 57 -2.92 5.61 -4.11
CA VAL A 57 -3.56 5.82 -5.42
C VAL A 57 -3.89 7.29 -5.66
N ALA A 58 -3.90 7.71 -6.93
CA ALA A 58 -4.47 9.01 -7.31
C ALA A 58 -5.97 8.89 -7.69
N VAL A 59 -6.40 7.67 -8.05
CA VAL A 59 -7.76 7.31 -8.43
C VAL A 59 -8.12 5.97 -7.79
N THR A 60 -9.37 5.80 -7.38
CA THR A 60 -9.85 4.57 -6.75
C THR A 60 -9.47 3.33 -7.60
N PRO A 61 -8.81 2.32 -7.01
CA PRO A 61 -8.36 1.16 -7.77
C PRO A 61 -9.55 0.32 -8.22
N GLU A 62 -9.42 -0.27 -9.42
CA GLU A 62 -10.26 -1.39 -9.85
C GLU A 62 -9.94 -2.60 -8.94
N ASP A 63 -10.95 -3.35 -8.48
CA ASP A 63 -10.90 -4.40 -7.44
C ASP A 63 -10.96 -3.95 -5.96
N ASN A 64 -11.41 -2.73 -5.63
CA ASN A 64 -11.59 -2.31 -4.22
C ASN A 64 -12.46 -3.28 -3.38
N GLU A 65 -13.41 -3.96 -4.02
CA GLU A 65 -14.28 -4.97 -3.43
C GLU A 65 -13.54 -6.14 -2.75
N ARG A 66 -12.33 -6.48 -3.20
CA ARG A 66 -11.50 -7.52 -2.57
C ARG A 66 -10.91 -7.07 -1.23
N PHE A 67 -10.80 -5.76 -1.06
CA PHE A 67 -10.21 -5.10 0.09
C PHE A 67 -11.26 -4.55 1.06
N GLU A 68 -12.53 -4.41 0.64
CA GLU A 68 -13.65 -3.94 1.50
C GLU A 68 -13.85 -4.75 2.79
N SER A 69 -13.38 -6.00 2.82
CA SER A 69 -13.43 -6.86 4.00
C SER A 69 -12.27 -6.67 4.99
N ARG A 70 -11.36 -5.72 4.71
CA ARG A 70 -10.13 -5.45 5.47
C ARG A 70 -9.95 -3.96 5.72
N ASP A 71 -9.06 -3.63 6.65
CA ASP A 71 -8.65 -2.27 6.95
C ASP A 71 -7.76 -1.72 5.84
N VAL A 72 -8.38 -0.87 5.01
CA VAL A 72 -7.74 -0.21 3.88
C VAL A 72 -7.40 1.23 4.25
N TYR A 73 -6.10 1.54 4.22
CA TYR A 73 -5.57 2.89 4.38
C TYR A 73 -5.35 3.53 3.03
N GLU A 74 -6.26 4.41 2.64
CA GLU A 74 -6.14 5.16 1.40
C GLU A 74 -5.29 6.43 1.61
N ILE A 75 -4.22 6.54 0.83
CA ILE A 75 -3.30 7.67 0.86
C ILE A 75 -2.98 8.14 -0.55
N THR A 76 -2.59 9.39 -0.69
CA THR A 76 -2.13 9.89 -1.99
C THR A 76 -0.72 9.39 -2.29
N LEU A 77 -0.38 9.27 -3.58
CA LEU A 77 0.97 8.91 -4.00
C LEU A 77 2.06 9.78 -3.39
N GLN A 78 1.77 11.07 -3.30
CA GLN A 78 2.73 12.05 -2.82
C GLN A 78 3.02 11.84 -1.33
N ASP A 79 1.99 11.45 -0.58
CA ASP A 79 2.14 11.10 0.83
C ASP A 79 2.92 9.80 1.00
N ALA A 80 2.63 8.77 0.19
CA ALA A 80 3.42 7.55 0.16
C ALA A 80 4.92 7.79 -0.12
N ILE A 81 5.28 8.76 -0.96
CA ILE A 81 6.69 9.09 -1.22
C ILE A 81 7.31 9.92 -0.10
N LYS A 82 6.60 10.93 0.41
CA LYS A 82 7.15 11.90 1.38
C LYS A 82 7.09 11.42 2.83
N ASN A 83 6.11 10.59 3.15
CA ASN A 83 5.70 10.21 4.49
C ASN A 83 5.54 8.68 4.66
N ALA A 84 6.12 7.85 3.80
CA ALA A 84 6.08 6.38 3.94
C ALA A 84 6.34 5.90 5.38
N VAL A 85 7.44 6.38 5.98
CA VAL A 85 7.84 6.02 7.35
C VAL A 85 6.80 6.46 8.37
N GLY A 86 6.25 7.66 8.23
CA GLY A 86 5.21 8.18 9.12
C GLY A 86 3.93 7.36 9.03
N ILE A 87 3.50 7.04 7.82
CA ILE A 87 2.32 6.21 7.54
C ILE A 87 2.49 4.83 8.17
N ILE A 88 3.60 4.15 7.93
CA ILE A 88 3.84 2.81 8.51
C ILE A 88 3.86 2.86 10.03
N LYS A 89 4.42 3.91 10.61
CA LYS A 89 4.45 4.09 12.06
C LYS A 89 3.05 4.35 12.65
N GLU A 90 2.24 5.22 12.03
CA GLU A 90 0.86 5.45 12.46
C GLU A 90 0.04 4.16 12.38
N ILE A 91 0.23 3.42 11.29
CA ILE A 91 -0.38 2.11 11.06
C ILE A 91 0.04 1.11 12.15
N GLU A 92 1.33 1.04 12.48
CA GLU A 92 1.84 0.18 13.56
C GLU A 92 1.21 0.54 14.91
N GLU A 93 1.13 1.84 15.24
CA GLU A 93 0.50 2.32 16.48
C GLU A 93 -1.00 1.98 16.53
N MET A 94 -1.70 2.06 15.40
CA MET A 94 -3.12 1.67 15.30
C MET A 94 -3.31 0.17 15.51
N ILE A 95 -2.51 -0.68 14.84
CA ILE A 95 -2.56 -2.14 15.07
C ILE A 95 -2.27 -2.45 16.54
N ALA A 96 -1.24 -1.84 17.11
CA ALA A 96 -0.85 -2.09 18.50
C ALA A 96 -1.96 -1.72 19.49
N SER A 97 -2.73 -0.67 19.20
CA SER A 97 -3.84 -0.18 20.02
C SER A 97 -5.10 -1.04 19.91
N GLU A 98 -5.42 -1.57 18.73
CA GLU A 98 -6.58 -2.44 18.51
C GLU A 98 -6.40 -3.86 19.05
N GLN A 99 -5.15 -4.29 19.23
CA GLN A 99 -4.82 -5.62 19.77
C GLN A 99 -4.76 -5.64 21.31
N GLN A 100 -5.21 -4.56 21.99
CA GLN A 100 -5.16 -4.38 23.45
C GLN A 100 -6.51 -4.58 24.16
#